data_AF-A0A7T0BXN4-F1
#
_entry.id   AF-A0A7T0BXN4-F1
#
_cell.length_a   1.000
_cell.length_b   1.000
_cell.length_c   1.000
_cell.angle_alpha   90.00
_cell.angle_beta   90.00
_cell.angle_gamma   90.00
#
_symmetry.space_group_name_H-M   'P 1'
#
loop_
_entity.id
_entity.type
_entity.pdbx_description
1 polymer ?
#
loop_
_entity_poly.entity_id
_entity_poly.type
_entity_poly.pdbx_seq_one_letter_code
_entity_poly.pdbx_strand_id
1 'polypeptide(L)'
;MDKPKKEPIILNPENQQHRLCLNCGFPNRQSDTICMYCQTSLAEETGLIPWIRQTYYIFRWRWQLKQKRQNLQNEKPEKGWLRNLAFFVLGVLLSSVGLYFFSHSLTQSSFSNALIAVLFLLYGFMTIKNLFNKK
;
A
#
# COMPACT_ATOMS: atom_id res chain seq x y z
N MET A 1 9.45 4.38 46.36
CA MET A 1 10.60 3.88 45.56
C MET A 1 10.04 3.38 44.24
N ASP A 2 9.85 4.30 43.30
CA ASP A 2 9.33 3.99 41.97
C ASP A 2 10.41 3.33 41.13
N LYS A 3 10.13 2.11 40.65
CA LYS A 3 11.02 1.40 39.73
C LYS A 3 11.20 2.23 38.46
N PRO A 4 12.42 2.46 37.96
CA PRO A 4 12.61 3.20 36.71
C PRO A 4 11.95 2.44 35.56
N LYS A 5 10.97 3.08 34.94
CA LYS A 5 10.30 2.63 33.71
C LYS A 5 11.39 2.55 32.64
N LYS A 6 11.76 1.33 32.20
CA LYS A 6 12.62 1.14 31.03
C LYS A 6 11.94 1.81 29.84
N GLU A 7 12.49 2.93 29.40
CA GLU A 7 12.11 3.56 28.15
C GLU A 7 12.34 2.55 27.01
N PRO A 8 11.38 2.39 26.09
CA PRO A 8 11.58 1.50 24.97
C PRO A 8 12.70 2.09 24.10
N ILE A 9 13.79 1.34 23.95
CA ILE A 9 14.91 1.64 23.07
C ILE A 9 14.36 1.62 21.64
N ILE A 10 13.74 2.71 21.22
CA ILE A 10 13.23 2.89 19.87
C ILE A 10 13.79 4.24 19.42
N LEU A 11 14.48 4.21 18.29
CA LEU A 11 14.88 5.35 17.44
C LEU A 11 16.21 6.05 17.77
N ASN A 12 17.31 5.30 17.76
CA ASN A 12 18.56 5.88 17.27
C ASN A 12 18.98 5.16 15.97
N PRO A 13 18.59 5.67 14.78
CA PRO A 13 18.83 5.01 13.49
C PRO A 13 20.32 4.91 13.13
N GLU A 14 21.20 5.69 13.76
CA GLU A 14 22.65 5.63 13.52
C GLU A 14 23.34 4.41 14.13
N ASN A 15 22.77 3.79 15.16
CA ASN A 15 23.45 2.73 15.93
C ASN A 15 22.89 1.31 15.69
N GLN A 16 21.87 1.15 14.86
CA GLN A 16 21.27 -0.17 14.58
C GLN A 16 21.75 -0.73 13.23
N GLN A 17 23.03 -1.10 13.20
CA GLN A 17 23.67 -1.86 12.12
C GLN A 17 23.25 -3.35 12.17
N HIS A 18 21.95 -3.62 12.00
CA HIS A 18 21.41 -4.98 11.98
C HIS A 18 20.94 -5.35 10.57
N ARG A 19 21.48 -6.47 10.03
CA ARG A 19 21.03 -7.05 8.75
C ARG A 19 19.94 -8.08 9.00
N LEU A 20 18.83 -7.98 8.26
CA LEU A 20 17.74 -8.97 8.35
C LEU A 20 18.00 -10.12 7.38
N CYS A 21 17.90 -11.36 7.86
CA CYS A 21 17.91 -12.52 6.98
C CYS A 21 16.66 -12.54 6.10
N LEU A 22 16.82 -12.58 4.77
CA LEU A 22 15.69 -12.62 3.84
C LEU A 22 14.96 -13.97 3.81
N ASN A 23 15.59 -15.03 4.34
CA ASN A 23 14.99 -16.36 4.40
C ASN A 23 14.08 -16.51 5.64
N CYS A 24 14.55 -16.13 6.83
CA CYS A 24 13.84 -16.36 8.10
C CYS A 24 13.46 -15.09 8.87
N GLY A 25 13.87 -13.90 8.42
CA GLY A 25 13.58 -12.62 9.08
C GLY A 25 14.38 -12.35 10.36
N PHE A 26 15.39 -13.17 10.68
CA PHE A 26 16.19 -13.00 11.89
C PHE A 26 17.16 -11.81 11.77
N PRO A 27 17.25 -10.92 12.77
CA PRO A 27 18.22 -9.83 12.78
C PRO A 27 19.61 -10.36 13.15
N ASN A 28 20.56 -10.22 12.24
CA ASN A 28 21.98 -10.57 12.40
C ASN A 28 22.83 -9.29 12.50
N ARG A 29 24.08 -9.43 12.94
CA ARG A 29 25.03 -8.30 12.94
C ARG A 29 25.42 -7.97 11.50
N GLN A 30 25.78 -6.72 11.23
CA GLN A 30 26.18 -6.31 9.88
C GLN A 30 27.45 -7.03 9.38
N SER A 31 28.31 -7.50 10.29
CA SER A 31 29.48 -8.31 10.00
C SER A 31 29.16 -9.76 9.59
N ASP A 32 27.96 -10.24 9.88
CA ASP A 32 27.64 -11.66 9.70
C ASP A 32 27.34 -11.94 8.22
N THR A 33 28.05 -12.91 7.65
CA THR A 33 27.85 -13.39 6.27
C THR A 33 26.87 -14.56 6.19
N ILE A 34 26.53 -15.16 7.33
CA ILE A 34 25.64 -16.31 7.46
C ILE A 34 24.64 -16.02 8.58
N CYS A 35 23.37 -16.34 8.36
CA CYS A 35 22.34 -16.15 9.35
C CYS A 35 22.55 -17.11 10.54
N MET A 36 22.65 -16.55 11.74
CA MET A 36 22.89 -17.30 12.98
C MET A 36 21.78 -18.32 13.29
N TYR A 37 20.56 -18.08 12.80
CA TYR A 37 19.42 -18.97 13.00
C TYR A 37 19.29 -20.08 11.93
N CYS A 38 19.16 -19.71 10.66
CA CYS A 38 18.83 -20.65 9.58
C CYS A 38 20.03 -21.02 8.69
N GLN A 39 21.25 -20.60 9.05
CA GLN A 39 22.50 -20.94 8.36
C GLN A 39 22.53 -20.57 6.87
N THR A 40 21.59 -19.75 6.38
CA THR A 40 21.61 -19.28 4.99
C THR A 40 22.51 -18.06 4.85
N SER A 41 23.15 -17.93 3.70
CA SER A 41 24.02 -16.79 3.40
C SER A 41 23.23 -15.49 3.51
N LEU A 42 23.75 -14.56 4.30
CA LEU A 42 23.32 -13.16 4.36
C LEU A 42 23.97 -12.34 3.25
N ALA A 43 24.43 -13.00 2.18
CA ALA A 43 25.05 -12.36 1.05
C ALA A 43 24.16 -11.19 0.60
N GLU A 44 24.79 -10.03 0.49
CA GLU A 44 24.17 -8.81 0.04
C GLU A 44 23.80 -9.04 -1.42
N GLU A 45 22.59 -9.56 -1.67
CA GLU A 45 22.05 -9.64 -3.01
C GLU A 45 21.76 -8.20 -3.44
N THR A 46 22.80 -7.49 -3.86
CA THR A 46 22.72 -6.15 -4.41
C THR A 46 21.97 -6.23 -5.73
N GLY A 47 20.67 -5.91 -5.69
CA GLY A 47 19.83 -5.96 -6.88
C GLY A 47 18.42 -5.44 -6.59
N LEU A 48 17.73 -5.03 -7.66
CA LEU A 48 16.36 -4.52 -7.58
C LEU A 48 15.37 -5.60 -7.10
N ILE A 49 15.57 -6.85 -7.55
CA ILE A 49 14.67 -7.98 -7.22
C ILE A 49 14.74 -8.33 -5.71
N PRO A 50 15.93 -8.53 -5.11
CA PRO A 50 16.08 -8.69 -3.65
C PRO A 50 15.53 -7.51 -2.86
N TRP A 51 15.76 -6.28 -3.33
CA TRP A 51 15.28 -5.06 -2.68
C TRP A 51 13.74 -4.99 -2.65
N ILE A 52 13.07 -5.32 -3.77
CA ILE A 52 11.60 -5.40 -3.84
C ILE A 52 11.08 -6.47 -2.88
N ARG A 53 11.71 -7.66 -2.86
CA ARG A 53 11.31 -8.76 -2.00
C ARG A 53 11.44 -8.41 -0.52
N GLN A 54 12.55 -7.79 -0.13
CA GLN A 54 12.78 -7.31 1.23
C GLN A 54 11.75 -6.25 1.62
N THR A 55 11.52 -5.28 0.75
CA THR A 55 10.54 -4.20 0.95
C THR A 55 9.13 -4.80 1.13
N TYR A 56 8.73 -5.76 0.29
CA TYR A 56 7.46 -6.46 0.41
C TYR A 56 7.31 -7.17 1.77
N TYR A 57 8.32 -7.91 2.22
CA TYR A 57 8.26 -8.59 3.53
C TYR A 57 8.17 -7.60 4.69
N ILE A 58 8.90 -6.48 4.64
CA ILE A 58 8.81 -5.42 5.65
C ILE A 58 7.39 -4.82 5.69
N PHE A 59 6.82 -4.48 4.53
CA PHE A 59 5.45 -3.96 4.45
C PHE A 59 4.43 -4.97 4.97
N ARG A 60 4.56 -6.24 4.57
CA ARG A 60 3.69 -7.33 5.04
C ARG A 60 3.77 -7.50 6.56
N TRP A 61 4.97 -7.48 7.13
CA TRP A 61 5.16 -7.60 8.58
C TRP A 61 4.58 -6.40 9.34
N ARG A 62 4.83 -5.17 8.86
CA ARG A 62 4.22 -3.96 9.43
C ARG A 62 2.70 -4.01 9.37
N TRP A 63 2.14 -4.52 8.27
CA TRP A 63 0.71 -4.70 8.11
C TRP A 63 0.15 -5.73 9.11
N GLN A 64 0.81 -6.88 9.27
CA GLN A 64 0.42 -7.90 10.26
C GLN A 64 0.49 -7.37 11.70
N LEU A 65 1.50 -6.57 12.03
CA LEU A 65 1.59 -5.90 13.33
C LEU A 65 0.49 -4.87 13.53
N LYS A 66 0.17 -4.06 12.51
CA LYS A 66 -0.94 -3.11 12.56
C LYS A 66 -2.27 -3.85 12.79
N GLN A 67 -2.50 -4.98 12.10
CA GLN A 67 -3.68 -5.82 12.31
C GLN A 67 -3.75 -6.42 13.72
N LYS A 68 -2.64 -6.96 14.25
CA LYS A 68 -2.64 -7.48 15.63
C LYS A 68 -2.92 -6.39 16.66
N ARG A 69 -2.37 -5.19 16.48
CA ARG A 69 -2.66 -4.02 17.34
C ARG A 69 -4.14 -3.62 17.26
N GLN A 70 -4.72 -3.61 16.06
CA GLN A 70 -6.13 -3.30 15.82
C GLN A 70 -7.09 -4.41 16.29
N ASN A 71 -6.65 -5.67 16.38
CA ASN A 71 -7.46 -6.74 16.97
C ASN A 71 -7.42 -6.71 18.51
N LEU A 72 -6.39 -6.12 19.11
CA LEU A 72 -6.28 -5.89 20.57
C LEU A 72 -7.04 -4.63 21.01
N GLN A 73 -7.07 -3.60 20.17
CA GLN A 73 -7.87 -2.39 20.36
C GLN A 73 -9.17 -2.54 19.58
N ASN A 74 -10.26 -2.97 20.23
CA ASN A 74 -11.60 -3.07 19.64
C ASN A 74 -12.16 -1.71 19.15
N GLU A 75 -11.59 -1.17 18.08
CA GLU A 75 -12.01 0.06 17.40
C GLU A 75 -12.01 -0.22 15.88
N LYS A 76 -13.17 -0.59 15.34
CA LYS A 76 -13.46 -0.51 13.89
C LYS A 76 -13.79 0.96 13.56
N PRO A 77 -13.68 1.49 12.31
CA PRO A 77 -12.95 1.02 11.13
C PRO A 77 -12.21 2.16 10.37
N GLU A 78 -10.88 2.09 10.17
CA GLU A 78 -10.17 2.95 9.17
C GLU A 78 -10.49 2.60 7.70
N LYS A 79 -11.44 1.69 7.43
CA LYS A 79 -11.83 1.31 6.06
C LYS A 79 -12.56 2.43 5.29
N GLY A 80 -13.00 3.50 5.95
CA GLY A 80 -13.72 4.60 5.33
C GLY A 80 -12.88 5.35 4.28
N TRP A 81 -11.67 5.75 4.64
CA TRP A 81 -10.81 6.54 3.74
C TRP A 81 -10.34 5.73 2.53
N LEU A 82 -9.93 4.48 2.74
CA LEU A 82 -9.47 3.58 1.68
C LEU A 82 -10.60 3.23 0.71
N ARG A 83 -11.82 3.05 1.22
CA ARG A 83 -13.03 2.87 0.41
C ARG A 83 -13.35 4.13 -0.40
N ASN A 84 -13.25 5.31 0.21
CA ASN A 84 -13.50 6.58 -0.48
C ASN A 84 -12.46 6.81 -1.59
N LEU A 85 -11.18 6.50 -1.33
CA LEU A 85 -10.12 6.52 -2.35
C LEU A 85 -10.41 5.57 -3.51
N ALA A 86 -10.85 4.35 -3.23
CA ALA A 86 -11.20 3.39 -4.28
C ALA A 86 -12.36 3.90 -5.15
N PHE A 87 -13.41 4.46 -4.55
CA PHE A 87 -14.52 5.06 -5.29
C PHE A 87 -14.10 6.30 -6.09
N PHE A 88 -13.18 7.11 -5.56
CA PHE A 88 -12.62 8.25 -6.28
C PHE A 88 -11.84 7.80 -7.52
N VAL A 89 -10.93 6.85 -7.37
CA VAL A 89 -10.14 6.29 -8.48
C VAL A 89 -11.06 5.67 -9.54
N LEU A 90 -12.07 4.92 -9.11
CA LEU A 90 -13.07 4.34 -10.01
C LEU A 90 -13.82 5.44 -10.80
N GLY A 91 -14.30 6.49 -10.13
CA GLY A 91 -14.98 7.60 -10.79
C GLY A 91 -14.11 8.32 -11.83
N VAL A 92 -12.84 8.56 -11.50
CA VAL A 92 -11.86 9.17 -12.43
C VAL A 92 -11.63 8.27 -13.65
N LEU A 93 -11.47 6.96 -13.44
CA LEU A 93 -11.29 5.99 -14.54
C LEU A 93 -12.52 5.92 -15.46
N LEU A 94 -13.74 5.87 -14.90
CA LEU A 94 -14.94 5.87 -15.74
C LEU A 94 -15.08 7.17 -16.52
N SER A 95 -14.76 8.31 -15.91
CA SER A 95 -14.81 9.60 -16.59
C SER A 95 -13.75 9.72 -17.70
N SER A 96 -12.53 9.23 -17.49
CA SER A 96 -11.46 9.27 -18.50
C SER A 96 -11.77 8.36 -19.69
N VAL A 97 -12.28 7.14 -19.43
CA VAL A 97 -12.74 6.22 -20.49
C VAL A 97 -13.91 6.84 -21.25
N GLY A 98 -14.88 7.44 -20.55
CA GLY A 98 -15.98 8.16 -21.17
C GLY A 98 -15.52 9.30 -22.09
N LEU A 99 -14.56 10.12 -21.65
CA LEU A 99 -13.96 11.18 -22.46
C LEU A 99 -13.27 10.61 -23.71
N TYR A 100 -12.52 9.53 -23.56
CA TYR A 100 -11.85 8.88 -24.69
C TYR A 100 -12.85 8.41 -25.76
N PHE A 101 -13.90 7.68 -25.35
CA PHE A 101 -14.94 7.23 -26.27
C PHE A 101 -15.71 8.40 -26.88
N PHE A 102 -15.92 9.48 -26.13
CA PHE A 102 -16.56 10.69 -26.62
C PHE A 102 -15.75 11.32 -27.75
N SER A 103 -14.46 11.60 -27.52
CA SER A 103 -13.55 12.13 -28.53
C SER A 103 -13.47 11.21 -29.75
N HIS A 104 -13.40 9.90 -29.53
CA HIS A 104 -13.37 8.92 -30.62
C HIS A 104 -14.67 8.90 -31.44
N SER A 105 -15.81 9.03 -30.77
CA SER A 105 -17.13 9.10 -31.42
C SER A 105 -17.27 10.32 -32.33
N LEU A 106 -16.66 11.45 -31.97
CA LEU A 106 -16.65 12.66 -32.80
C LEU A 106 -15.81 12.44 -34.07
N THR A 107 -14.69 11.72 -33.97
CA THR A 107 -13.83 11.42 -35.13
C THR A 107 -14.43 10.39 -36.08
N GLN A 108 -15.14 9.38 -35.56
CA GLN A 108 -15.69 8.28 -36.35
C GLN A 108 -17.21 8.41 -36.62
N SER A 109 -17.86 9.49 -36.17
CA SER A 109 -19.31 9.71 -36.27
C SER A 109 -20.16 8.51 -35.81
N SER A 110 -19.68 7.77 -34.80
CA SER A 110 -20.34 6.55 -34.31
C SER A 110 -21.29 6.85 -33.16
N PHE A 111 -22.60 6.71 -33.42
CA PHE A 111 -23.66 6.97 -32.43
C PHE A 111 -23.59 6.02 -31.21
N SER A 112 -23.25 4.75 -31.43
CA SER A 112 -23.14 3.77 -30.34
C SER A 112 -22.03 4.16 -29.35
N ASN A 113 -20.86 4.56 -29.87
CA ASN A 113 -19.74 5.02 -29.05
C ASN A 113 -20.08 6.31 -28.28
N ALA A 114 -20.85 7.22 -28.88
CA ALA A 114 -21.33 8.42 -28.20
C ALA A 114 -22.27 8.09 -27.03
N LEU A 115 -23.19 7.13 -27.21
CA LEU A 115 -24.12 6.70 -26.16
C LEU A 115 -23.37 6.04 -24.98
N ILE A 116 -22.41 5.16 -25.28
CA ILE A 116 -21.54 4.52 -24.29
C ILE A 116 -20.70 5.58 -23.55
N ALA A 117 -20.16 6.56 -24.27
CA ALA A 117 -19.40 7.65 -23.68
C ALA A 117 -20.23 8.49 -22.69
N VAL A 118 -21.45 8.87 -23.06
CA VAL A 118 -22.38 9.62 -22.20
C VAL A 118 -22.73 8.83 -20.94
N LEU A 119 -22.97 7.52 -21.04
CA LEU A 119 -23.24 6.66 -19.88
C LEU A 119 -22.04 6.64 -18.91
N PHE A 120 -20.82 6.45 -19.42
CA PHE A 120 -19.63 6.44 -18.59
C PHE A 120 -19.34 7.80 -17.95
N LEU A 121 -19.53 8.90 -18.69
CA LEU A 121 -19.36 10.25 -18.17
C LEU A 121 -20.37 10.58 -17.07
N LEU A 122 -21.65 10.27 -17.29
CA LEU A 122 -22.70 10.49 -16.29
C LEU A 122 -22.43 9.66 -15.03
N TYR A 123 -22.10 8.39 -15.19
CA TYR A 123 -21.84 7.51 -14.05
C TYR A 123 -20.54 7.91 -13.31
N GLY A 124 -19.47 8.23 -14.03
CA GLY A 124 -18.22 8.75 -13.46
C GLY A 124 -18.43 10.07 -12.70
N PHE A 125 -19.18 11.00 -13.28
CA PHE A 125 -19.50 12.27 -12.62
C PHE A 125 -20.39 12.07 -11.38
N MET A 126 -21.43 11.23 -11.47
CA MET A 126 -22.32 10.97 -10.34
C MET A 126 -21.58 10.25 -9.19
N THR A 127 -20.69 9.31 -9.49
CA THR A 127 -19.89 8.62 -8.45
C THR A 127 -18.97 9.59 -7.72
N ILE A 128 -18.28 10.48 -8.43
CA ILE A 128 -17.44 11.53 -7.84
C ILE A 128 -18.29 12.52 -7.03
N LYS A 129 -19.40 13.02 -7.61
CA LYS A 129 -20.31 13.96 -6.93
C LYS A 129 -20.88 13.36 -5.64
N ASN A 130 -21.31 12.11 -5.65
CA ASN A 130 -21.85 11.43 -4.46
C ASN A 130 -20.77 11.22 -3.38
N LEU A 131 -19.50 11.09 -3.77
CA LEU A 131 -18.38 11.05 -2.83
C LEU A 131 -18.23 12.39 -2.09
N PHE A 132 -18.34 13.52 -2.80
CA PHE A 132 -18.18 14.87 -2.22
C PHE A 132 -19.43 15.39 -1.49
N ASN A 133 -20.62 14.97 -1.90
CA ASN A 133 -21.88 15.35 -1.25
C ASN A 133 -22.15 14.56 0.04
N LYS A 134 -21.44 13.46 0.29
CA LYS A 134 -21.42 12.79 1.60
C LYS A 134 -20.53 13.59 2.55
N LYS A 135 -21.03 14.73 3.01
CA LYS A 135 -20.59 15.37 4.26
C LYS A 135 -21.47 14.88 5.41
#